data_AF-A0A2N2G3Z8-F1
#
_entry.id   AF-A0A2N2G3Z8-F1
#
_cell.length_a   1.000
_cell.length_b   1.000
_cell.length_c   1.000
_cell.angle_alpha   90.00
_cell.angle_beta   90.00
_cell.angle_gamma   90.00
#
_symmetry.space_group_name_H-M   'P 1'
#
loop_
_entity.id
_entity.type
_entity.pdbx_description
1 polymer ?
#
loop_
_entity_poly.entity_id
_entity_poly.type
_entity_poly.pdbx_seq_one_letter_code
_entity_poly.pdbx_strand_id
1 'polypeptide(L)'
;MNIVTFCDIDKSLIDSKNTVEVFGQNHSGEGNVVILDINSIFDYEENKADACAQDFISIAIIDDESDYDAFKNFGIDAWIKRKDLAKINEIIDLAQQRL
;
A
#
# COMPACT_ATOMS: atom_id res chain seq x y z
N MET A 1 13.32 1.63 -1.17
CA MET A 1 12.17 2.51 -1.48
C MET A 1 11.33 2.67 -0.22
N ASN A 2 10.64 3.80 -0.06
CA ASN A 2 9.77 4.03 1.10
C ASN A 2 8.38 3.46 0.84
N ILE A 3 7.97 2.54 1.69
CA ILE A 3 6.66 1.92 1.70
C ILE A 3 5.94 2.41 2.94
N VAL A 4 4.78 3.03 2.76
CA VAL A 4 3.91 3.42 3.86
C VAL A 4 2.75 2.44 3.92
N THR A 5 2.49 1.88 5.09
CA THR A 5 1.34 1.01 5.28
C THR A 5 0.32 1.63 6.23
N PHE A 6 -0.94 1.55 5.83
CA PHE A 6 -2.11 1.99 6.59
C PHE A 6 -2.79 0.82 7.33
N CYS A 7 -2.34 -0.41 7.08
CA CYS A 7 -2.87 -1.61 7.69
C CYS A 7 -1.76 -2.41 8.38
N ASP A 8 -2.17 -3.37 9.21
CA ASP A 8 -1.19 -4.24 9.89
C ASP A 8 -0.76 -5.36 8.93
N ILE A 9 0.51 -5.30 8.52
CA ILE A 9 1.14 -6.26 7.60
C ILE A 9 2.42 -6.77 8.24
N ASP A 10 2.64 -8.08 8.08
CA ASP A 10 3.91 -8.70 8.45
C ASP A 10 5.04 -8.14 7.57
N LYS A 11 5.84 -7.23 8.16
CA LYS A 11 6.98 -6.59 7.50
C LYS A 11 8.04 -7.58 7.02
N SER A 12 8.06 -8.81 7.57
CA SER A 12 8.99 -9.85 7.11
C SER A 12 8.69 -10.34 5.69
N LEU A 13 7.47 -10.10 5.19
CA LEU A 13 7.08 -10.40 3.82
C LEU A 13 7.65 -9.40 2.81
N ILE A 14 8.16 -8.25 3.25
CA ILE A 14 8.72 -7.23 2.38
C ILE A 14 10.25 -7.36 2.36
N ASP A 15 10.83 -7.29 1.17
CA ASP A 15 12.28 -7.29 1.00
C ASP A 15 12.96 -6.21 1.86
N SER A 16 14.02 -6.61 2.58
CA SER A 16 14.83 -5.73 3.43
C SER A 16 15.48 -4.52 2.73
N LYS A 17 15.46 -4.48 1.38
CA LYS A 17 15.86 -3.33 0.57
C LYS A 17 14.89 -2.14 0.69
N ASN A 18 13.68 -2.39 1.18
CA ASN A 18 12.62 -1.41 1.33
C ASN A 18 12.46 -0.99 2.78
N THR A 19 12.20 0.30 2.98
CA THR A 19 11.87 0.88 4.28
C THR A 19 10.36 0.82 4.43
N VAL A 20 9.87 0.20 5.50
CA VAL A 20 8.42 0.04 5.76
C VAL A 20 8.01 0.86 6.98
N GLU A 21 7.27 1.92 6.73
CA GLU A 21 6.72 2.84 7.73
C GLU A 21 5.24 2.56 7.93
N VAL A 22 4.78 2.64 9.18
CA VAL A 22 3.36 2.49 9.51
C VAL A 22 2.80 3.88 9.73
N PHE A 23 1.74 4.21 8.99
CA PHE A 23 1.06 5.49 9.12
C PHE A 23 0.58 5.69 10.57
N GLY A 24 0.78 6.90 11.11
CA GLY A 24 0.39 7.24 12.49
C GLY A 24 1.35 6.79 13.60
N GLN A 25 2.42 6.02 13.30
CA GLN A 25 3.45 5.69 14.29
C GLN A 25 4.77 6.42 14.06
N ASN A 26 5.23 6.54 12.81
CA ASN A 26 6.40 7.33 12.39
C ASN A 26 6.45 7.33 10.85
N HIS A 27 5.73 8.24 10.18
CA HIS A 27 5.82 8.39 8.72
C HIS A 27 6.68 9.61 8.33
N SER A 28 7.47 9.44 7.28
CA SER A 28 8.34 10.48 6.72
C SER A 28 7.61 11.44 5.77
N GLY A 29 6.42 11.05 5.29
CA GLY A 29 5.61 11.82 4.33
C GLY A 29 6.08 11.69 2.87
N GLU A 30 6.93 10.71 2.57
CA GLU A 30 7.47 10.47 1.23
C GLU A 30 7.26 9.01 0.79
N GLY A 31 6.08 8.44 1.07
CA GLY A 31 5.73 7.08 0.64
C GLY A 31 5.70 6.96 -0.88
N ASN A 32 6.57 6.11 -1.44
CA ASN A 32 6.58 5.80 -2.88
C ASN A 32 5.56 4.70 -3.21
N VAL A 33 5.38 3.73 -2.31
CA VAL A 33 4.28 2.77 -2.37
C VAL A 33 3.48 2.85 -1.09
N VAL A 34 2.16 2.82 -1.24
CA VAL A 34 1.23 2.69 -0.14
C VAL A 34 0.61 1.30 -0.16
N ILE A 35 0.51 0.69 1.02
CA ILE A 35 -0.20 -0.58 1.23
C ILE A 35 -1.35 -0.31 2.20
N LEU A 36 -2.57 -0.59 1.76
CA LEU A 36 -3.78 -0.41 2.56
C LEU A 36 -4.69 -1.64 2.46
N ASP A 37 -5.63 -1.76 3.37
CA ASP A 37 -6.74 -2.70 3.24
C ASP A 37 -8.09 -1.96 3.29
N ILE A 38 -9.18 -2.72 3.24
CA ILE A 38 -10.52 -2.11 3.19
C ILE A 38 -10.87 -1.38 4.49
N ASN A 39 -10.26 -1.76 5.61
CA ASN A 39 -10.51 -1.11 6.89
C ASN A 39 -9.80 0.24 6.97
N SER A 40 -8.67 0.38 6.28
CA SER A 40 -7.84 1.59 6.30
C SER A 40 -8.03 2.50 5.08
N ILE A 41 -9.02 2.20 4.22
CA ILE A 41 -9.23 2.91 2.95
C ILE A 41 -9.63 4.38 3.15
N PHE A 42 -10.43 4.67 4.18
CA PHE A 42 -10.84 6.04 4.51
C PHE A 42 -9.68 6.83 5.10
N ASP A 43 -8.90 6.22 6.00
CA ASP A 43 -7.69 6.83 6.54
C ASP A 43 -6.68 7.16 5.43
N TYR A 44 -6.53 6.26 4.46
CA TYR A 44 -5.74 6.51 3.26
C TYR A 44 -6.27 7.71 2.48
N GLU A 45 -7.56 7.77 2.17
CA GLU A 45 -8.12 8.86 1.36
C GLU A 45 -7.91 10.23 2.00
N GLU A 46 -8.06 10.33 3.31
CA GLU A 46 -7.88 11.56 4.07
C GLU A 46 -6.41 11.99 4.19
N ASN A 47 -5.48 11.04 4.20
CA ASN A 47 -4.08 11.31 4.54
C ASN A 47 -3.08 11.02 3.42
N LYS A 48 -3.48 10.50 2.26
CA LYS A 48 -2.58 10.13 1.15
C LYS A 48 -1.69 11.29 0.67
N ALA A 49 -2.20 12.52 0.75
CA ALA A 49 -1.46 13.72 0.35
C ALA A 49 -0.33 14.09 1.33
N ASP A 50 -0.42 13.67 2.59
CA ASP A 50 0.60 13.89 3.62
C ASP A 50 1.52 12.67 3.76
N ALA A 51 0.99 11.47 3.54
CA ALA A 51 1.71 10.22 3.70
C ALA A 51 2.57 9.84 2.48
N CYS A 52 2.19 10.29 1.28
CA CYS A 52 2.79 9.83 0.02
C CYS A 52 3.54 10.95 -0.71
N ALA A 53 4.52 10.56 -1.53
CA ALA A 53 5.19 11.46 -2.46
C ALA A 53 4.21 11.96 -3.56
N GLN A 54 4.64 12.92 -4.39
CA GLN A 54 3.82 13.40 -5.51
C GLN A 54 3.42 12.28 -6.48
N ASP A 55 4.38 11.44 -6.85
CA ASP A 55 4.16 10.23 -7.62
C ASP A 55 4.34 9.04 -6.69
N PHE A 56 3.24 8.32 -6.44
CA PHE A 56 3.21 7.15 -5.60
C PHE A 56 2.27 6.10 -6.20
N ILE A 57 2.45 4.86 -5.77
CA ILE A 57 1.62 3.72 -6.21
C ILE A 57 0.88 3.14 -5.02
N SER A 58 -0.42 2.94 -5.17
CA SER A 58 -1.29 2.40 -4.14
C SER A 58 -1.60 0.91 -4.38
N ILE A 59 -1.41 0.10 -3.35
CA ILE A 59 -1.64 -1.34 -3.36
C ILE A 59 -2.69 -1.67 -2.30
N ALA A 60 -3.85 -2.16 -2.74
CA ALA A 60 -4.90 -2.64 -1.85
C ALA A 60 -4.75 -4.14 -1.56
N ILE A 61 -4.83 -4.50 -0.28
CA ILE A 61 -5.01 -5.87 0.17
C ILE A 61 -6.51 -6.13 0.25
N ILE A 62 -6.99 -7.07 -0.55
CA ILE A 62 -8.39 -7.48 -0.59
C ILE A 62 -8.55 -8.88 -0.01
N ASP A 63 -9.65 -9.14 0.68
CA ASP A 63 -9.99 -10.48 1.13
C ASP A 63 -10.89 -11.16 0.08
N ASP A 64 -11.83 -10.40 -0.49
CA ASP A 64 -12.74 -10.85 -1.54
C ASP A 64 -12.77 -9.92 -2.77
N GLU A 65 -13.20 -10.44 -3.93
CA GLU A 65 -13.31 -9.65 -5.17
C GLU A 65 -14.36 -8.54 -5.10
N SER A 66 -15.33 -8.65 -4.18
CA SER A 66 -16.30 -7.59 -3.91
C SER A 66 -15.65 -6.36 -3.28
N ASP A 67 -14.55 -6.53 -2.54
CA ASP A 67 -13.83 -5.40 -1.92
C ASP A 67 -13.24 -4.48 -3.00
N TYR A 68 -12.90 -5.04 -4.17
CA TYR A 68 -12.39 -4.28 -5.31
C TYR A 68 -13.37 -3.18 -5.76
N ASP A 69 -14.68 -3.41 -5.67
CA ASP A 69 -15.67 -2.39 -6.03
C ASP A 69 -15.62 -1.18 -5.09
N ALA A 70 -15.22 -1.37 -3.82
CA ALA A 70 -14.96 -0.26 -2.92
C ALA A 70 -13.75 0.54 -3.40
N PHE A 71 -12.63 -0.12 -3.67
CA PHE A 71 -11.36 0.51 -4.06
C PHE A 71 -11.40 1.26 -5.39
N LYS A 72 -12.28 0.90 -6.33
CA LYS A 72 -12.47 1.63 -7.61
C LYS A 72 -12.72 3.13 -7.42
N ASN A 73 -13.40 3.50 -6.34
CA ASN A 73 -13.74 4.90 -6.07
C ASN A 73 -12.58 5.70 -5.46
N PHE A 74 -11.52 5.03 -5.01
CA PHE A 74 -10.38 5.63 -4.31
C PHE A 74 -9.11 5.72 -5.18
N GLY A 75 -9.20 5.29 -6.43
CA GLY A 75 -8.09 5.41 -7.39
C GLY A 75 -6.91 4.51 -7.06
N ILE A 76 -7.16 3.26 -6.68
CA ILE A 76 -6.09 2.30 -6.37
C ILE A 76 -5.41 1.78 -7.65
N ASP A 77 -4.08 1.72 -7.66
CA ASP A 77 -3.28 1.29 -8.81
C ASP A 77 -3.19 -0.23 -8.96
N ALA A 78 -3.05 -0.95 -7.84
CA ALA A 78 -2.89 -2.40 -7.81
C ALA A 78 -3.61 -3.03 -6.61
N TRP A 79 -3.92 -4.32 -6.72
CA TRP A 79 -4.50 -5.06 -5.61
C TRP A 79 -3.91 -6.47 -5.51
N ILE A 80 -3.92 -7.01 -4.29
CA ILE A 80 -3.48 -8.37 -3.99
C ILE A 80 -4.46 -9.02 -3.03
N LYS A 81 -4.75 -10.31 -3.23
CA LYS A 81 -5.56 -11.04 -2.25
C LYS A 81 -4.71 -11.28 -1.00
N ARG A 82 -5.29 -11.18 0.20
CA ARG A 82 -4.57 -11.43 1.46
C ARG A 82 -3.90 -12.81 1.48
N LYS A 83 -4.55 -13.83 0.90
CA LYS A 83 -3.99 -15.17 0.72
C LYS A 83 -2.73 -15.24 -0.17
N ASP A 84 -2.56 -14.27 -1.05
CA ASP A 84 -1.47 -14.20 -2.03
C ASP A 84 -0.38 -13.21 -1.59
N LEU A 85 -0.43 -12.68 -0.35
CA LEU A 85 0.53 -11.71 0.20
C LEU A 85 2.00 -12.13 0.10
N ALA A 86 2.29 -13.42 0.02
CA ALA A 86 3.65 -13.92 -0.24
C ALA A 86 4.26 -13.38 -1.55
N LYS A 87 3.45 -12.92 -2.50
CA LYS A 87 3.86 -12.34 -3.78
C LYS A 87 3.88 -10.81 -3.78
N ILE A 88 3.71 -10.16 -2.62
CA ILE A 88 3.66 -8.70 -2.56
C ILE A 88 4.93 -8.03 -3.09
N ASN A 89 6.10 -8.66 -2.91
CA ASN A 89 7.37 -8.17 -3.46
C ASN A 89 7.35 -8.09 -4.99
N GLU A 90 6.71 -9.03 -5.68
CA GLU A 90 6.59 -8.97 -7.14
C GLU A 90 5.78 -7.74 -7.59
N ILE A 91 4.72 -7.40 -6.84
CA ILE A 91 3.89 -6.21 -7.12
C ILE A 91 4.68 -4.94 -6.80
N ILE A 92 5.39 -4.91 -5.68
CA ILE A 92 6.24 -3.76 -5.29
C ILE A 92 7.34 -3.53 -6.34
N ASP A 93 7.98 -4.58 -6.83
CA ASP A 93 9.02 -4.47 -7.85
C ASP A 93 8.45 -3.99 -9.20
N LEU A 94 7.25 -4.44 -9.57
CA LEU A 94 6.53 -3.94 -10.75
C LEU A 94 6.10 -2.48 -10.59
N ALA A 95 5.66 -2.10 -9.40
CA ALA A 95 5.32 -0.72 -9.06
C ALA A 95 6.57 0.17 -9.19
N GLN A 96 7.71 -0.29 -8.68
CA GLN A 96 8.97 0.44 -8.77
C GLN A 96 9.40 0.73 -10.22
N GLN A 97 9.10 -0.14 -11.19
CA GLN A 97 9.42 0.12 -12.59
C GLN A 97 8.57 1.23 -13.24
N ARG A 98 7.46 1.63 -12.59
CA ARG A 98 6.54 2.66 -13.08
C ARG A 98 6.75 4.03 -12.45
N LEU A 99 7.53 4.10 -11.36
CA LEU A 99 7.99 5.32 -10.70
C LEU A 99 9.31 5.80 -11.32
#